data_AF-A0A7R9B8K5-F1
#
_entry.id   AF-A0A7R9B8K5-F1
#
_cell.length_a   1.000
_cell.length_b   1.000
_cell.length_c   1.000
_cell.angle_alpha   90.00
_cell.angle_beta   90.00
_cell.angle_gamma   90.00
#
_symmetry.space_group_name_H-M   'P 1'
#
loop_
_entity.id
_entity.type
_entity.pdbx_description
1 polymer ?
#
loop_
_entity_poly.entity_id
_entity_poly.type
_entity_poly.pdbx_seq_one_letter_code
_entity_poly.pdbx_strand_id
1 'polypeptide(L)'
;MERIELVDMHYGTTVDPCYDAELFVDHLHELGECHRVSMGCFFICLVGDKYQPYVLPLTLEKDSFQSISTKANCNGLNSELLDTWYTSNDQENYVLQQPRDITCEEWLATQKELSSIIQSSAQELATNEIDSPTALIYHALAWSALERQFNHAL
;
A
#
# COMPACT_ATOMS: atom_id res chain seq x y z
N MET A 1 22.96 -1.59 31.62
CA MET A 1 21.91 -0.55 31.52
C MET A 1 21.20 -0.84 30.21
N GLU A 2 19.95 -1.26 30.28
CA GLU A 2 19.14 -1.50 29.07
C GLU A 2 18.61 -0.15 28.57
N ARG A 3 18.81 0.15 27.29
CA ARG A 3 18.29 1.37 26.65
C ARG A 3 17.00 0.99 25.93
N ILE A 4 15.89 1.61 26.32
CA ILE A 4 14.60 1.49 25.62
C ILE A 4 14.39 2.77 24.83
N GLU A 5 14.02 2.63 23.56
CA GLU A 5 13.66 3.73 22.66
C GLU A 5 12.21 3.51 22.22
N LEU A 6 11.42 4.57 22.28
CA LEU A 6 10.00 4.56 21.91
C LEU A 6 9.84 5.53 20.75
N VAL A 7 9.28 5.03 19.64
CA VAL A 7 9.02 5.80 18.43
C VAL A 7 7.51 5.85 18.19
N ASP A 8 6.98 7.05 18.03
CA ASP A 8 5.61 7.27 17.56
C ASP A 8 5.68 7.75 16.10
N MET A 9 5.36 6.83 15.19
CA MET A 9 5.39 7.10 13.74
C MET A 9 4.38 8.16 13.31
N HIS A 10 3.31 8.38 14.08
CA HIS A 10 2.28 9.37 13.74
C HIS A 10 2.58 10.75 14.29
N TYR A 11 3.65 10.92 15.08
CA TYR A 11 3.98 12.19 15.71
C TYR A 11 4.20 13.28 14.65
N GLY A 12 3.39 14.34 14.72
CA GLY A 12 3.48 15.48 13.79
C GLY A 12 2.77 15.26 12.45
N THR A 13 2.11 14.11 12.24
CA THR A 13 1.25 13.88 11.07
C THR A 13 -0.12 14.53 11.27
N THR A 14 -0.66 15.13 10.21
CA THR A 14 -2.00 15.77 10.24
C THR A 14 -3.03 15.02 9.39
N VAL A 15 -2.60 13.96 8.69
CA VAL A 15 -3.38 13.18 7.74
C VAL A 15 -3.25 11.71 8.10
N ASP A 16 -4.32 10.95 7.93
CA ASP A 16 -4.29 9.50 8.10
C ASP A 16 -3.43 8.88 6.97
N PRO A 17 -2.36 8.14 7.30
CA PRO A 17 -1.43 7.58 6.32
C PRO A 17 -2.10 6.59 5.36
N CYS A 18 -3.31 6.09 5.66
CA CYS A 18 -4.00 5.23 4.70
C CYS A 18 -4.47 5.96 3.45
N TYR A 19 -4.58 7.29 3.48
CA TYR A 19 -4.92 8.12 2.32
C TYR A 19 -3.69 8.74 1.66
N ASP A 20 -2.51 8.59 2.29
CA ASP A 20 -1.21 9.13 1.87
C ASP A 20 -0.20 8.01 1.67
N ALA A 21 -0.08 7.57 0.41
CA ALA A 21 0.81 6.47 0.07
C ALA A 21 2.29 6.81 0.33
N GLU A 22 2.70 8.09 0.27
CA GLU A 22 4.08 8.49 0.58
C GLU A 22 4.32 8.43 2.08
N LEU A 23 3.45 9.03 2.89
CA LEU A 23 3.55 8.98 4.35
C LEU A 23 3.50 7.52 4.87
N PHE A 24 2.69 6.66 4.26
CA PHE A 24 2.66 5.25 4.62
C PHE A 24 3.98 4.55 4.29
N VAL A 25 4.61 4.86 3.15
CA VAL A 25 5.95 4.32 2.82
C VAL A 25 6.99 4.82 3.82
N ASP A 26 6.92 6.08 4.24
CA ASP A 26 7.79 6.62 5.28
C ASP A 26 7.60 5.88 6.62
N HIS A 27 6.36 5.58 7.00
CA HIS A 27 6.08 4.75 8.20
C HIS A 27 6.69 3.35 8.08
N LEU A 28 6.60 2.71 6.92
CA LEU A 28 7.23 1.40 6.70
C LEU A 28 8.75 1.49 6.81
N HIS A 29 9.35 2.53 6.23
CA HIS A 29 10.79 2.76 6.33
C HIS A 29 11.24 2.97 7.79
N GLU A 30 10.50 3.75 8.58
CA GLU A 30 10.77 3.96 10.00
C GLU A 30 10.68 2.66 10.80
N LEU A 31 9.68 1.80 10.52
CA LEU A 31 9.60 0.46 11.12
C LEU A 31 10.84 -0.38 10.80
N GLY A 32 11.26 -0.39 9.53
CA GLY A 32 12.44 -1.12 9.08
C GLY A 32 13.72 -0.64 9.79
N GLU A 33 13.88 0.67 9.94
CA GLU A 33 15.01 1.25 10.65
C GLU A 33 14.98 0.94 12.14
N CYS A 34 13.82 1.04 12.79
CA CYS A 34 13.65 0.66 14.20
C CYS A 34 14.00 -0.81 14.44
N HIS A 35 13.54 -1.70 13.57
CA HIS A 35 13.89 -3.12 13.63
C HIS A 35 15.41 -3.32 13.46
N ARG A 36 16.02 -2.68 12.46
CA ARG A 36 17.44 -2.79 12.13
C ARG A 36 18.36 -2.34 13.27
N VAL A 37 18.00 -1.28 14.00
CA VAL A 37 18.83 -0.73 15.10
C VAL A 37 18.57 -1.40 16.45
N SER A 38 17.48 -2.16 16.58
CA SER A 38 17.11 -2.83 17.83
C SER A 38 18.04 -3.99 18.14
N MET A 39 18.92 -3.82 19.14
CA MET A 39 19.77 -4.89 19.65
C MET A 39 19.01 -5.77 20.65
N GLY A 40 18.08 -6.60 20.18
CA GLY A 40 17.34 -7.55 21.02
C GLY A 40 15.86 -7.64 20.70
N CYS A 41 15.01 -7.48 21.71
CA CYS A 41 13.57 -7.54 21.53
C CYS A 41 13.08 -6.29 20.78
N PHE A 42 12.50 -6.50 19.61
CA PHE A 42 11.74 -5.50 18.89
C PHE A 42 10.26 -5.68 19.20
N PHE A 43 9.60 -4.58 19.57
CA PHE A 43 8.19 -4.57 19.95
C PHE A 43 7.45 -3.55 19.11
N ILE A 44 6.32 -3.98 18.54
CA ILE A 44 5.40 -3.11 17.82
C ILE A 44 4.03 -3.19 18.49
N CYS A 45 3.42 -2.02 18.67
CA CYS A 45 2.03 -1.88 19.06
C CYS A 45 1.28 -1.09 17.98
N LEU A 46 0.50 -1.80 17.16
CA LEU A 46 -0.39 -1.18 16.18
C LEU A 46 -1.74 -0.95 16.86
N VAL A 47 -2.08 0.30 17.10
CA VAL A 47 -3.34 0.71 17.73
C VAL A 47 -4.21 1.41 16.69
N GLY A 48 -5.31 0.77 16.30
CA GLY A 48 -6.18 1.32 15.27
C GLY A 48 -7.34 0.39 14.92
N ASP A 49 -8.17 0.83 13.98
CA ASP A 49 -9.24 0.00 13.44
C ASP A 49 -8.65 -1.04 12.46
N LYS A 50 -8.89 -2.33 12.72
CA LYS A 50 -8.46 -3.42 11.82
C LYS A 50 -9.14 -3.35 10.44
N TYR A 51 -10.19 -2.56 10.30
CA TYR A 51 -10.89 -2.30 9.04
C TYR A 51 -10.44 -1.00 8.36
N GLN A 52 -9.31 -0.41 8.78
CA GLN A 52 -8.70 0.74 8.12
C GLN A 52 -8.58 0.51 6.60
N PRO A 53 -8.73 1.57 5.80
CA PRO A 53 -8.78 1.45 4.36
C PRO A 53 -7.46 0.90 3.81
N TYR A 54 -7.58 0.24 2.66
CA TYR A 54 -6.44 -0.17 1.87
C TYR A 54 -5.58 1.03 1.49
N VAL A 55 -4.27 0.94 1.70
CA VAL A 55 -3.33 1.96 1.24
C VAL A 55 -2.93 1.63 -0.18
N LEU A 56 -3.13 2.59 -1.09
CA LEU A 56 -2.70 2.44 -2.48
C LEU A 56 -1.19 2.16 -2.57
N PRO A 57 -0.75 1.24 -3.44
CA PRO A 57 0.67 1.05 -3.72
C PRO A 57 1.24 2.33 -4.34
N LEU A 58 2.32 2.87 -3.76
CA LEU A 58 3.00 4.03 -4.33
C LEU A 58 3.61 3.70 -5.71
N THR A 59 4.01 2.44 -5.91
CA THR A 59 4.60 1.94 -7.15
C THR A 59 4.07 0.56 -7.48
N LEU A 60 3.80 0.33 -8.76
CA LEU A 60 3.44 -0.94 -9.35
C LEU A 60 4.43 -1.29 -10.45
N GLU A 61 4.91 -2.53 -10.47
CA GLU A 61 5.69 -3.03 -11.60
C GLU A 61 4.82 -3.10 -12.86
N LYS A 62 5.44 -2.92 -14.03
CA LYS A 62 4.76 -2.93 -15.34
C LYS A 62 3.80 -4.10 -15.52
N ASP A 63 4.29 -5.31 -15.25
CA ASP A 63 3.53 -6.55 -15.47
C ASP A 63 2.36 -6.66 -14.49
N SER A 64 2.56 -6.22 -13.25
CA SER A 64 1.50 -6.13 -12.24
C SER A 64 0.44 -5.12 -12.63
N PHE A 65 0.84 -3.93 -13.08
CA PHE A 65 -0.07 -2.89 -13.54
C PHE A 65 -0.91 -3.36 -14.73
N GLN A 66 -0.27 -3.95 -15.74
CA GLN A 66 -0.96 -4.46 -16.93
C GLN A 66 -1.94 -5.59 -16.59
N SER A 67 -1.54 -6.49 -15.70
CA SER A 67 -2.39 -7.60 -15.25
C SER A 67 -3.60 -7.10 -14.46
N ILE A 68 -3.40 -6.14 -13.55
CA ILE A 68 -4.48 -5.49 -12.79
C ILE A 68 -5.42 -4.72 -13.72
N SER A 69 -4.88 -3.91 -14.63
CA SER A 69 -5.69 -3.12 -15.58
C SER A 69 -6.52 -4.02 -16.50
N THR A 70 -5.91 -5.07 -17.04
CA THR A 70 -6.61 -6.08 -17.87
C THR A 70 -7.73 -6.74 -17.07
N LYS A 71 -7.44 -7.16 -15.84
CA LYS A 71 -8.40 -7.84 -14.98
C LYS A 71 -9.56 -6.93 -14.58
N ALA A 72 -9.26 -5.67 -14.23
CA ALA A 72 -10.25 -4.65 -13.93
C ALA A 72 -11.19 -4.43 -15.13
N ASN A 73 -10.65 -4.31 -16.34
CA ASN A 73 -11.43 -4.16 -17.56
C ASN A 73 -12.32 -5.40 -17.83
N CYS A 74 -11.79 -6.62 -17.68
CA CYS A 74 -12.57 -7.85 -17.81
C CYS A 74 -13.73 -7.94 -16.83
N ASN A 75 -13.57 -7.38 -15.63
CA ASN A 75 -14.59 -7.34 -14.59
C ASN A 75 -15.56 -6.15 -14.73
N GLY A 76 -15.41 -5.31 -15.78
CA GLY A 76 -16.24 -4.13 -16.00
C GLY A 76 -15.99 -3.00 -15.01
N LEU A 77 -14.83 -3.00 -14.34
CA LEU A 77 -14.40 -1.92 -13.46
C LEU A 77 -13.77 -0.77 -14.26
N ASN A 78 -13.69 0.41 -13.65
CA ASN A 78 -13.15 1.62 -14.26
C ASN A 78 -11.62 1.57 -14.39
N SER A 79 -11.11 0.75 -15.30
CA SER A 79 -9.68 0.59 -15.54
C SER A 79 -8.98 1.89 -16.00
N GLU A 80 -9.71 2.80 -16.65
CA GLU A 80 -9.18 4.13 -17.07
C GLU A 80 -8.73 4.99 -15.88
N LEU A 81 -9.29 4.73 -14.69
CA LEU A 81 -8.87 5.42 -13.47
C LEU A 81 -7.43 5.06 -13.08
N LEU A 82 -6.99 3.83 -13.36
CA LEU A 82 -5.60 3.41 -13.13
C LEU A 82 -4.66 4.19 -14.05
N ASP A 83 -4.98 4.31 -15.34
CA ASP A 83 -4.16 5.04 -16.32
C ASP A 83 -4.11 6.55 -16.03
N THR A 84 -5.15 7.09 -15.39
CA THR A 84 -5.20 8.50 -14.98
C THR A 84 -4.25 8.79 -13.82
N TRP A 85 -4.20 7.90 -12.83
CA TRP A 85 -3.51 8.15 -11.56
C TRP A 85 -2.15 7.47 -11.43
N TYR A 86 -1.83 6.50 -12.27
CA TYR A 86 -0.52 5.86 -12.31
C TYR A 86 0.22 6.21 -13.58
N THR A 87 1.41 6.79 -13.45
CA THR A 87 2.23 7.19 -14.60
C THR A 87 3.50 6.35 -14.67
N SER A 88 3.86 5.95 -15.88
CA SER A 88 5.12 5.25 -16.12
C SER A 88 6.33 6.14 -15.84
N ASN A 89 7.30 5.63 -15.10
CA ASN A 89 8.58 6.26 -14.85
C ASN A 89 9.69 5.70 -15.76
N ASP A 90 10.90 6.25 -15.66
CA ASP A 90 12.06 5.84 -16.48
C ASP A 90 12.49 4.37 -16.30
N GLN A 91 12.03 3.71 -15.23
CA GLN A 91 12.32 2.32 -14.90
C GLN A 91 11.20 1.36 -15.36
N GLU A 92 10.27 1.86 -16.19
CA GLU A 92 9.06 1.16 -16.63
C GLU A 92 8.08 0.77 -15.52
N ASN A 93 8.25 1.30 -14.31
CA ASN A 93 7.29 1.15 -13.22
C ASN A 93 6.21 2.22 -13.29
N TYR A 94 5.04 1.91 -12.74
CA TYR A 94 3.90 2.81 -12.66
C TYR A 94 3.85 3.42 -11.25
N VAL A 95 3.92 4.74 -11.17
CA VAL A 95 3.97 5.49 -9.90
C VAL A 95 2.66 6.24 -9.69
N LEU A 96 2.09 6.11 -8.50
CA LEU A 96 0.89 6.83 -8.09
C LEU A 96 1.15 8.34 -8.05
N GLN A 97 0.32 9.12 -8.73
CA GLN A 97 0.34 10.57 -8.65
C GLN A 97 -0.35 11.03 -7.37
N GLN A 98 0.32 11.88 -6.58
CA GLN A 98 -0.27 12.44 -5.38
C GLN A 98 -1.20 13.61 -5.71
N PRO A 99 -2.37 13.71 -5.05
CA PRO A 99 -3.25 14.88 -5.18
C PRO A 99 -2.58 16.13 -4.60
N ARG A 100 -3.01 17.31 -5.03
CA ARG A 100 -2.57 18.57 -4.41
C ARG A 100 -3.11 18.76 -3.00
N ASP A 101 -4.29 18.22 -2.74
CA ASP A 101 -4.94 18.21 -1.44
C ASP A 101 -5.45 16.81 -1.17
N ILE A 102 -4.79 16.15 -0.23
CA ILE A 102 -5.06 14.78 0.17
C ILE A 102 -6.30 14.65 1.08
N THR A 103 -6.79 15.76 1.60
CA THR A 103 -7.96 15.80 2.48
C THR A 103 -9.26 16.11 1.74
N CYS A 104 -9.18 16.41 0.44
CA CYS A 104 -10.36 16.76 -0.34
C CYS A 104 -11.24 15.54 -0.61
N GLU A 105 -12.56 15.74 -0.58
CA GLU A 105 -13.55 14.66 -0.76
C GLU A 105 -13.41 13.95 -2.12
N GLU A 106 -13.02 14.68 -3.17
CA GLU A 106 -12.78 14.13 -4.50
C GLU A 106 -11.64 13.09 -4.50
N TRP A 107 -10.54 13.39 -3.80
CA TRP A 107 -9.45 12.43 -3.65
C TRP A 107 -9.87 11.23 -2.83
N LEU A 108 -10.57 11.42 -1.71
CA LEU A 108 -11.01 10.31 -0.87
C LEU A 108 -11.94 9.35 -1.63
N ALA A 109 -12.83 9.88 -2.47
CA ALA A 109 -13.68 9.07 -3.35
C ALA A 109 -12.85 8.31 -4.40
N THR A 110 -11.92 9.00 -5.04
CA THR A 110 -11.00 8.43 -6.05
C THR A 110 -10.13 7.32 -5.46
N GLN A 111 -9.53 7.56 -4.30
CA GLN A 111 -8.69 6.61 -3.57
C GLN A 111 -9.48 5.35 -3.22
N LYS A 112 -10.72 5.50 -2.78
CA LYS A 112 -11.60 4.37 -2.48
C LYS A 112 -11.93 3.55 -3.72
N GLU A 113 -12.20 4.20 -4.85
CA GLU A 113 -12.47 3.51 -6.12
C GLU A 113 -11.22 2.78 -6.63
N LEU A 114 -10.07 3.47 -6.68
CA LEU A 114 -8.77 2.86 -7.04
C LEU A 114 -8.44 1.66 -6.15
N SER A 115 -8.66 1.78 -4.85
CA SER A 115 -8.41 0.70 -3.89
C SER A 115 -9.28 -0.50 -4.16
N SER A 116 -10.57 -0.29 -4.42
CA SER A 116 -11.47 -1.37 -4.79
C SER A 116 -11.03 -2.05 -6.08
N ILE A 117 -10.60 -1.29 -7.09
CA ILE A 117 -10.13 -1.83 -8.37
C ILE A 117 -8.90 -2.72 -8.16
N ILE A 118 -7.88 -2.21 -7.48
CA ILE A 118 -6.62 -2.91 -7.26
C ILE A 118 -6.86 -4.15 -6.38
N GLN A 119 -7.54 -4.00 -5.25
CA GLN A 119 -7.77 -5.12 -4.33
C GLN A 119 -8.59 -6.24 -4.97
N SER A 120 -9.72 -5.92 -5.61
CA SER A 120 -10.57 -6.95 -6.22
C SER A 120 -9.82 -7.68 -7.36
N SER A 121 -9.10 -6.93 -8.19
CA SER A 121 -8.31 -7.52 -9.28
C SER A 121 -7.17 -8.38 -8.74
N ALA A 122 -6.43 -7.89 -7.74
CA ALA A 122 -5.32 -8.61 -7.14
C ALA A 122 -5.77 -9.88 -6.41
N GLN A 123 -6.88 -9.83 -5.67
CA GLN A 123 -7.44 -11.00 -4.98
C GLN A 123 -7.82 -12.12 -5.97
N GLU A 124 -8.44 -11.78 -7.10
CA GLU A 124 -8.78 -12.75 -8.11
C GLU A 124 -7.54 -13.30 -8.83
N LEU A 125 -6.56 -12.45 -9.14
CA LEU A 125 -5.29 -12.88 -9.73
C LEU A 125 -4.54 -13.84 -8.80
N ALA A 126 -4.49 -13.53 -7.50
CA ALA A 126 -3.87 -14.37 -6.49
C ALA A 126 -4.56 -15.75 -6.36
N THR A 127 -5.89 -15.80 -6.50
CA THR A 127 -6.66 -17.06 -6.41
C THR A 127 -6.43 -17.97 -7.63
N ASN A 128 -6.14 -17.38 -8.79
CA ASN A 128 -5.96 -18.14 -10.04
C ASN A 128 -4.55 -18.72 -10.21
N GLU A 129 -3.55 -18.15 -9.54
CA GLU A 129 -2.16 -18.63 -9.57
C GLU A 129 -1.75 -19.25 -8.23
N ILE A 130 -2.22 -20.46 -7.95
CA ILE A 130 -1.80 -21.16 -6.72
C ILE A 130 -0.31 -21.55 -6.87
N ASP A 131 0.55 -21.04 -5.98
CA ASP A 131 2.00 -21.31 -5.87
C ASP A 131 2.94 -20.72 -6.94
N SER A 132 2.64 -19.51 -7.43
CA SER A 132 3.55 -18.72 -8.29
C SER A 132 4.20 -17.56 -7.50
N PRO A 133 5.47 -17.18 -7.77
CA PRO A 133 6.05 -15.94 -7.25
C PRO A 133 5.17 -14.70 -7.55
N THR A 134 4.47 -14.71 -8.68
CA THR A 134 3.54 -13.64 -9.07
C THR A 134 2.32 -13.57 -8.15
N ALA A 135 1.84 -14.71 -7.65
CA ALA A 135 0.71 -14.77 -6.74
C ALA A 135 1.05 -14.14 -5.38
N LEU A 136 2.30 -14.25 -4.92
CA LEU A 136 2.77 -13.56 -3.72
C LEU A 136 2.70 -12.04 -3.86
N ILE A 137 3.02 -11.52 -5.05
CA ILE A 137 2.89 -10.09 -5.36
C ILE A 137 1.42 -9.66 -5.25
N TYR A 138 0.50 -10.41 -5.86
CA TYR A 138 -0.93 -10.08 -5.79
C TYR A 138 -1.52 -10.25 -4.39
N HIS A 139 -1.06 -11.23 -3.62
CA HIS A 139 -1.43 -11.36 -2.21
C HIS A 139 -0.96 -10.14 -1.40
N ALA A 140 0.29 -9.69 -1.59
CA ALA A 140 0.82 -8.50 -0.94
C ALA A 140 0.06 -7.24 -1.33
N LEU A 141 -0.35 -7.13 -2.60
CA LEU A 141 -1.20 -6.05 -3.09
C LEU A 141 -2.65 -6.12 -2.58
N ALA A 142 -3.08 -7.22 -1.99
CA ALA A 142 -4.40 -7.34 -1.38
C ALA A 142 -4.40 -7.05 0.13
N TRP A 143 -3.24 -6.95 0.76
CA TRP A 143 -3.10 -6.72 2.20
C TRP A 143 -3.68 -5.38 2.65
N SER A 144 -4.29 -5.39 3.82
CA SER A 144 -4.64 -4.20 4.59
C SER A 144 -3.39 -3.41 5.02
N ALA A 145 -3.58 -2.15 5.42
CA ALA A 145 -2.52 -1.32 6.00
C ALA A 145 -1.80 -2.02 7.17
N LEU A 146 -2.59 -2.64 8.06
CA LEU A 146 -2.10 -3.35 9.24
C LEU A 146 -1.26 -4.57 8.85
N GLU A 147 -1.73 -5.39 7.92
CA GLU A 147 -0.99 -6.56 7.44
C GLU A 147 0.32 -6.14 6.78
N ARG A 148 0.33 -5.05 6.01
CA ARG A 148 1.58 -4.51 5.41
C ARG A 148 2.58 -4.09 6.47
N GLN A 149 2.15 -3.32 7.48
CA GLN A 149 3.03 -2.89 8.58
C GLN A 149 3.55 -4.08 9.40
N PHE A 150 2.70 -5.06 9.69
CA PHE A 150 3.08 -6.25 10.44
C PHE A 150 4.09 -7.12 9.67
N ASN A 151 3.85 -7.37 8.37
CA ASN A 151 4.77 -8.19 7.56
C ASN A 151 6.07 -7.45 7.21
N HIS A 152 6.09 -6.12 7.22
CA HIS A 152 7.33 -5.36 7.00
C HIS A 152 8.28 -5.39 8.21
N ALA A 153 7.72 -5.65 9.38
CA ALA A 153 8.42 -5.60 10.66
C ALA A 153 8.99 -6.94 11.14
N LEU A 154 8.70 -8.03 10.44
CA LEU A 154 9.14 -9.40 10.74
C LEU A 154 10.28 -9.81 9.80
#